data_AF-A0A6B2CII4-F1
#
_entry.id   AF-A0A6B2CII4-F1
#
_cell.length_a   1.000
_cell.length_b   1.000
_cell.length_c   1.000
_cell.angle_alpha   90.00
_cell.angle_beta   90.00
_cell.angle_gamma   90.00
#
_symmetry.space_group_name_H-M   'P 1'
#
loop_
_entity.id
_entity.type
_entity.pdbx_description
1 polymer ?
#
loop_
_entity_poly.entity_id
_entity_poly.type
_entity_poly.pdbx_seq_one_letter_code
_entity_poly.pdbx_strand_id
1 'polypeptide(L)' 'ALYAYSIDLIGLGLTVIMTGSMPLIAQAMASVMGRERLTINRLLGAVVVVLAILLIFL' A
#
# COMPACT_ATOMS: atom_id res chain seq x y z
N ALA A 1 -8.78 -12.05 -7.50
CA ALA A 1 -10.24 -12.12 -7.21
C ALA A 1 -10.72 -10.86 -6.48
N LEU A 2 -10.26 -10.59 -5.24
CA LEU A 2 -10.72 -9.42 -4.45
C LEU A 2 -10.47 -8.06 -5.13
N TYR A 3 -9.33 -7.86 -5.78
CA TYR A 3 -9.02 -6.61 -6.49
C TYR A 3 -10.05 -6.28 -7.60
N ALA A 4 -10.40 -7.28 -8.42
CA ALA A 4 -11.39 -7.09 -9.49
C ALA A 4 -12.80 -6.82 -8.92
N TYR A 5 -13.15 -7.48 -7.82
CA TYR A 5 -14.40 -7.23 -7.09
C TYR A 5 -14.46 -5.81 -6.52
N SER A 6 -13.35 -5.30 -5.97
CA SER A 6 -13.26 -3.91 -5.50
C SER A 6 -13.43 -2.89 -6.63
N ILE A 7 -12.87 -3.16 -7.82
CA ILE A 7 -13.07 -2.27 -8.98
C ILE A 7 -14.57 -2.13 -9.33
N ASP A 8 -15.31 -3.22 -9.26
CA ASP A 8 -16.74 -3.24 -9.59
C ASP A 8 -17.60 -2.51 -8.54
N LEU A 9 -17.15 -2.49 -7.28
CA LEU A 9 -17.86 -1.89 -6.14
C LEU A 9 -17.58 -0.41 -5.92
N ILE A 10 -16.30 -0.01 -5.97
CA ILE A 10 -15.83 1.32 -5.58
C ILE A 10 -15.08 2.04 -6.72
N GLY A 11 -15.02 1.40 -7.90
CA GLY A 11 -14.36 1.97 -9.08
C GLY A 11 -12.84 1.81 -9.06
N LEU A 12 -12.24 1.97 -10.23
CA LEU A 12 -10.81 1.75 -10.44
C LEU A 12 -9.95 2.74 -9.67
N GLY A 13 -10.36 4.02 -9.59
CA GLY A 13 -9.59 5.06 -8.91
C GLY A 13 -9.37 4.77 -7.42
N LEU A 14 -10.46 4.55 -6.67
CA LEU A 14 -10.38 4.23 -5.24
C LEU A 14 -9.68 2.89 -5.00
N THR A 15 -9.90 1.90 -5.87
CA THR A 15 -9.24 0.59 -5.74
C THR A 15 -7.72 0.70 -5.91
N VAL A 16 -7.24 1.53 -6.84
CA VAL A 16 -5.80 1.77 -7.03
C VAL A 16 -5.20 2.49 -5.82
N ILE A 17 -5.89 3.49 -5.25
CA ILE A 17 -5.43 4.17 -4.02
C ILE A 17 -5.31 3.17 -2.87
N MET A 18 -6.34 2.34 -2.64
CA MET A 18 -6.30 1.33 -1.59
C MET A 18 -5.19 0.29 -1.81
N THR A 19 -5.01 -0.15 -3.05
CA THR A 19 -3.95 -1.12 -3.40
C THR A 19 -2.56 -0.50 -3.26
N GLY A 20 -2.45 0.80 -3.51
CA GLY A 20 -1.26 1.61 -3.26
C GLY A 20 -0.77 1.60 -1.81
N SER A 21 -1.67 1.34 -0.85
CA SER A 21 -1.33 1.20 0.56
C SER A 21 -0.84 -0.20 0.94
N MET A 22 -1.01 -1.22 0.08
CA MET A 22 -0.60 -2.60 0.36
C MET A 22 0.88 -2.75 0.74
N PRO A 23 1.86 -2.03 0.13
CA PRO A 23 3.26 -2.13 0.53
C PRO A 23 3.51 -1.75 2.00
N LEU A 24 2.80 -0.74 2.53
CA LEU A 24 2.87 -0.38 3.95
C LEU A 24 2.30 -1.49 4.83
N ILE A 25 1.12 -2.01 4.47
CA ILE A 25 0.46 -3.09 5.20
C ILE A 25 1.33 -4.34 5.21
N ALA A 26 1.91 -4.70 4.07
CA ALA A 26 2.81 -5.84 3.93
C ALA A 26 4.08 -5.66 4.77
N GLN A 27 4.69 -4.45 4.79
CA GLN A 27 5.84 -4.18 5.66
C GLN A 27 5.48 -4.29 7.15
N ALA A 28 4.35 -3.72 7.57
CA ALA A 28 3.89 -3.82 8.95
C ALA A 28 3.67 -5.29 9.35
N MET A 29 3.00 -6.06 8.50
CA MET A 29 2.74 -7.49 8.74
C MET A 29 4.02 -8.33 8.74
N ALA A 30 4.96 -8.05 7.83
CA ALA A 30 6.26 -8.74 7.78
C ALA A 30 7.08 -8.49 9.06
N SER A 31 6.97 -7.28 9.62
CA SER A 31 7.57 -6.96 10.91
C SER A 31 6.90 -7.68 12.08
N VAL A 32 5.56 -7.71 12.11
CA VAL A 32 4.80 -8.38 13.18
C VAL A 32 5.07 -9.88 13.17
N MET A 33 5.20 -10.50 11.99
CA MET A 33 5.56 -11.91 11.85
C MET A 33 7.03 -12.22 12.16
N GLY A 34 7.85 -11.22 12.51
CA GLY A 34 9.28 -11.38 12.81
C GLY A 34 10.12 -11.86 11.62
N ARG A 35 9.56 -11.82 10.41
CA ARG A 35 10.25 -12.28 9.18
C ARG A 35 11.21 -11.23 8.65
N GLU A 36 10.98 -9.96 8.93
CA GLU A 36 11.82 -8.85 8.47
C GLU A 36 12.01 -7.80 9.57
N ARG A 37 13.23 -7.26 9.68
CA ARG A 37 13.51 -6.12 10.57
C ARG A 37 13.06 -4.82 9.90
N LEU A 38 12.11 -4.11 10.51
CA LEU A 38 11.75 -2.75 10.09
C LEU A 38 12.99 -1.87 10.15
N THR A 39 13.51 -1.52 8.97
CA THR A 39 14.67 -0.62 8.83
C THR A 39 14.14 0.75 8.41
N ILE A 40 14.70 1.83 8.94
CA ILE A 40 14.29 3.22 8.66
C ILE A 40 14.19 3.50 7.16
N ASN A 41 15.12 2.96 6.36
CA ASN A 41 15.11 3.13 4.90
C ASN A 41 13.88 2.52 4.22
N ARG A 42 13.36 1.39 4.73
CA ARG A 42 12.14 0.75 4.18
C ARG A 42 10.88 1.52 4.54
N LEU A 43 10.86 2.11 5.74
CA LEU A 43 9.77 2.98 6.18
C LEU A 43 9.71 4.26 5.33
N LEU A 44 10.86 4.90 5.09
CA LEU A 44 10.96 6.06 4.21
C LEU A 44 10.52 5.73 2.78
N GLY A 45 10.94 4.58 2.24
CA GLY A 45 10.50 4.12 0.92
C GLY A 45 8.98 3.92 0.85
N ALA A 46 8.37 3.37 1.89
CA ALA A 46 6.91 3.17 1.93
C ALA A 46 6.15 4.49 1.99
N VAL A 47 6.65 5.47 2.76
CA VAL A 47 6.09 6.83 2.82
C VAL A 47 6.17 7.52 1.47
N VAL A 48 7.30 7.40 0.76
CA VAL A 48 7.47 7.98 -0.60
C VAL A 48 6.47 7.38 -1.59
N VAL A 49 6.27 6.07 -1.56
CA VAL A 49 5.29 5.40 -2.45
C VAL A 49 3.88 5.90 -2.19
N VAL A 50 3.48 6.00 -0.92
CA VAL A 50 2.13 6.50 -0.58
C VAL A 50 1.95 7.96 -0.95
N LEU A 51 2.96 8.80 -0.73
CA LEU A 51 2.95 10.20 -1.17
C LEU A 51 2.81 10.33 -2.69
N ALA A 52 3.55 9.52 -3.46
CA ALA A 52 3.47 9.53 -4.91
C ALA A 52 2.07 9.14 -5.42
N ILE A 53 1.43 8.16 -4.78
CA ILE A 53 0.08 7.72 -5.15
C ILE A 53 -0.95 8.79 -4.82
N LEU A 54 -0.83 9.43 -3.64
CA LEU A 54 -1.68 10.55 -3.27
C LEU A 54 -1.54 11.73 -4.24
N LEU A 55 -0.32 12.09 -4.64
CA LEU A 55 -0.06 13.21 -5.55
C LEU A 55 -0.53 12.99 -6.99
N ILE A 56 -0.57 11.74 -7.46
CA ILE A 56 -1.03 11.42 -8.82
C ILE A 56 -2.56 11.33 -8.89
N PHE A 57 -3.20 10.91 -7.80
CA PHE A 57 -4.64 10.68 -7.76
C PHE A 57 -5.46 11.83 -7.17
N LEU A 58 -4.86 12.72 -6.37
CA LEU A 58 -5.47 13.96 -5.88
C LEU A 58 -5.28 15.10 -6.90
#